data_AF-A0A353KRK3-F1
#
_entry.id   AF-A0A353KRK3-F1
#
_cell.length_a   1.000
_cell.length_b   1.000
_cell.length_c   1.000
_cell.angle_alpha   90.00
_cell.angle_beta   90.00
_cell.angle_gamma   90.00
#
_symmetry.space_group_name_H-M   'P 1'
#
loop_
_entity.id
_entity.type
_entity.pdbx_description
1 polymer ?
#
loop_
_entity_poly.entity_id
_entity_poly.type
_entity_poly.pdbx_seq_one_letter_code
_entity_poly.pdbx_strand_id
1 'polypeptide(L)'
;MAIINCPHCGQKTSDTNEICFHCGKSWKDVPEPKETPSKNDYNKLSLSQKTQLRERFYRKYPKYRKAYKLNAFWDKTKIITILIVSIFSSLWTILQFLVALKLLDTDNIFFGVLTVVLTALIAISIIFPLTALILRGKRRYRAMLIEKKYWQFITVEKNFEYTVMFDGKDKKARMVFEKIDLDYEDL
;
A
#
# COMPACT_ATOMS: atom_id res chain seq x y z
N MET A 1 38.84 -8.85 -34.25
CA MET A 1 39.75 -8.83 -33.10
C MET A 1 39.20 -7.83 -32.11
N ALA A 2 38.57 -8.31 -31.04
CA ALA A 2 38.09 -7.45 -29.98
C ALA A 2 39.18 -7.31 -28.91
N ILE A 3 39.38 -6.09 -28.41
CA ILE A 3 40.23 -5.84 -27.25
C ILE A 3 39.36 -6.06 -26.00
N ILE A 4 39.75 -7.04 -25.18
CA ILE A 4 39.08 -7.39 -23.93
C ILE A 4 39.99 -7.12 -22.73
N ASN A 5 39.42 -6.93 -21.54
CA ASN A 5 40.20 -6.77 -20.31
C ASN A 5 40.50 -8.15 -19.71
N CYS A 6 41.75 -8.39 -19.32
CA CYS A 6 42.15 -9.62 -18.64
C CYS A 6 41.50 -9.70 -17.25
N PRO A 7 40.80 -10.79 -16.89
CA PRO A 7 40.12 -10.95 -15.60
C PRO A 7 41.10 -11.09 -14.43
N HIS A 8 42.37 -11.41 -14.69
CA HIS A 8 43.38 -11.56 -13.64
C HIS A 8 44.14 -10.27 -13.31
N CYS A 9 44.39 -9.39 -14.30
CA CYS A 9 45.21 -8.19 -14.11
C CYS A 9 44.56 -6.88 -14.59
N GLY A 10 43.38 -6.95 -15.21
CA GLY A 10 42.62 -5.79 -15.68
C GLY A 10 43.17 -5.10 -16.93
N GLN A 11 44.32 -5.54 -17.46
CA GLN A 11 44.94 -4.95 -18.65
C GLN A 11 44.24 -5.38 -19.94
N LYS A 12 44.26 -4.49 -20.93
CA LYS A 12 43.65 -4.71 -22.25
C LYS A 12 44.50 -5.67 -23.09
N THR A 13 43.89 -6.70 -23.67
CA THR A 13 44.57 -7.66 -24.54
C THR A 13 43.62 -8.19 -25.63
N SER A 14 44.15 -8.88 -26.63
CA SER A 14 43.36 -9.43 -27.75
C SER A 14 42.60 -10.68 -27.32
N ASP A 15 41.35 -10.81 -27.79
CA ASP A 15 40.48 -11.99 -27.60
C ASP A 15 41.03 -13.28 -28.24
N THR A 16 41.98 -13.16 -29.17
CA THR A 16 42.59 -14.29 -29.87
C THR A 16 43.69 -15.02 -29.10
N ASN A 17 44.21 -14.46 -28.01
CA ASN A 17 45.35 -15.06 -27.31
C ASN A 17 44.87 -15.97 -26.18
N GLU A 18 45.36 -17.20 -26.12
CA GLU A 18 45.03 -18.15 -25.05
C GLU A 18 45.64 -17.77 -23.68
N ILE A 19 46.60 -16.84 -23.67
CA ILE A 19 47.35 -16.39 -22.49
C ILE A 19 47.45 -14.86 -22.52
N CYS A 20 47.30 -14.21 -21.36
CA CYS A 20 47.48 -12.77 -21.25
C CYS A 20 48.98 -12.40 -21.32
N PHE A 21 49.37 -11.54 -22.26
CA PHE A 21 50.75 -11.04 -22.39
C PHE A 21 51.27 -10.27 -21.19
N HIS A 22 50.39 -9.71 -20.35
CA HIS A 22 50.80 -8.90 -19.20
C HIS A 22 51.03 -9.73 -17.94
N CYS A 23 50.24 -10.79 -17.71
CA CYS A 23 50.29 -11.57 -16.47
C CYS A 23 50.62 -13.05 -16.65
N GLY A 24 50.72 -13.54 -17.89
CA GLY A 24 51.10 -14.91 -18.22
C GLY A 24 50.06 -15.97 -17.87
N LYS A 25 48.87 -15.59 -17.39
CA LYS A 25 47.80 -16.53 -17.01
C LYS A 25 46.92 -16.90 -18.20
N SER A 26 46.48 -18.16 -18.26
CA SER A 26 45.58 -18.65 -19.29
C SER A 26 44.14 -18.22 -19.04
N TRP A 27 43.38 -17.99 -20.11
CA TRP A 27 41.93 -17.78 -20.01
C TRP A 27 41.15 -19.01 -19.54
N LYS A 28 41.75 -20.21 -19.64
CA LYS A 28 41.15 -21.46 -19.15
C LYS A 28 41.18 -21.58 -17.62
N ASP A 29 42.01 -20.77 -16.96
CA ASP A 29 42.14 -20.75 -15.49
C ASP A 29 41.19 -19.75 -14.82
N VAL A 30 40.34 -19.08 -15.60
CA VAL A 30 39.28 -18.25 -15.06
C VAL A 30 38.22 -19.21 -14.50
N PRO A 31 38.04 -19.28 -13.17
CA PRO A 31 36.94 -20.06 -12.63
C PRO A 31 35.67 -19.51 -13.26
N GLU A 32 34.84 -20.38 -13.85
CA GLU A 32 33.53 -20.00 -14.36
C GLU A 32 32.89 -19.06 -13.35
N PRO A 33 32.35 -17.90 -13.78
CA PRO A 33 31.71 -16.98 -12.87
C PRO A 33 30.64 -17.79 -12.14
N LYS A 34 30.90 -18.12 -10.87
CA LYS A 34 29.94 -18.79 -10.01
C LYS A 34 28.67 -17.97 -10.14
N GLU A 35 27.65 -18.55 -10.76
CA GLU A 35 26.34 -17.94 -10.83
C GLU A 35 26.02 -17.45 -9.42
N THR A 36 26.06 -16.13 -9.23
CA THR A 36 25.58 -15.53 -8.00
C THR A 36 24.19 -16.10 -7.79
N PRO A 37 23.90 -16.71 -6.62
CA PRO A 37 22.64 -17.40 -6.41
C PRO A 37 21.53 -16.46 -6.83
N SER A 38 20.82 -16.84 -7.89
CA SER A 38 19.68 -16.11 -8.45
C SER A 38 18.89 -15.54 -7.29
N LYS A 39 18.89 -14.21 -7.15
CA LYS A 39 18.13 -13.53 -6.11
C LYS A 39 16.71 -14.05 -6.23
N ASN A 40 16.24 -14.72 -5.17
CA ASN A 40 14.92 -15.32 -5.20
C ASN A 40 13.91 -14.22 -5.53
N ASP A 41 13.24 -14.34 -6.67
CA ASP A 41 12.22 -13.40 -7.09
C ASP A 41 10.99 -13.60 -6.21
N TYR A 42 10.61 -12.58 -5.44
CA TYR A 42 9.46 -12.67 -4.55
C TYR A 42 8.16 -13.00 -5.31
N ASN A 43 8.05 -12.56 -6.57
CA ASN A 43 6.85 -12.77 -7.36
C ASN A 43 6.64 -14.26 -7.69
N LYS A 44 7.72 -15.02 -7.82
CA LYS A 44 7.71 -16.48 -8.10
C LYS A 44 7.35 -17.35 -6.89
N LEU A 45 7.30 -16.79 -5.68
CA LEU A 45 6.93 -17.54 -4.48
C LEU A 45 5.45 -17.96 -4.52
N SER A 46 5.17 -19.16 -4.00
CA SER A 46 3.81 -19.66 -3.82
C SER A 46 3.04 -18.86 -2.76
N LEU A 47 1.71 -18.93 -2.78
CA LEU A 47 0.86 -18.23 -1.81
C LEU A 47 1.18 -18.64 -0.35
N SER A 48 1.47 -19.91 -0.11
CA SER A 48 1.84 -20.41 1.21
C SER A 48 3.18 -19.85 1.69
N GLN A 49 4.18 -19.76 0.82
CA GLN A 49 5.48 -19.16 1.13
C GLN A 49 5.36 -17.65 1.41
N LYS A 50 4.60 -16.93 0.59
CA LYS A 50 4.30 -15.50 0.81
C LYS A 50 3.61 -15.29 2.17
N THR A 51 2.68 -16.17 2.52
CA THR A 51 1.99 -16.14 3.82
C THR A 51 2.96 -16.38 4.98
N GLN A 52 3.85 -17.37 4.88
CA GLN A 52 4.85 -17.63 5.91
C GLN A 52 5.84 -16.46 6.09
N LEU A 53 6.28 -15.81 5.01
CA LEU A 53 7.11 -14.61 5.10
C LEU A 53 6.40 -13.47 5.84
N ARG A 54 5.11 -13.28 5.55
CA ARG A 54 4.29 -12.28 6.24
C ARG A 54 4.09 -12.60 7.71
N GLU A 55 3.93 -13.87 8.08
CA GLU A 55 3.92 -14.28 9.47
C GLU A 55 5.24 -14.02 10.18
N ARG A 56 6.37 -14.33 9.55
CA ARG A 56 7.71 -14.04 10.10
C ARG A 56 7.89 -12.54 10.34
N PHE A 57 7.44 -11.71 9.40
CA PHE A 57 7.41 -10.26 9.58
C PHE A 57 6.56 -9.86 10.80
N TYR A 58 5.35 -10.39 10.95
CA TYR A 58 4.49 -10.07 12.09
C TYR A 58 4.99 -10.61 13.44
N ARG A 59 5.77 -11.70 13.45
CA ARG A 59 6.45 -12.16 14.67
C ARG A 59 7.55 -11.20 15.08
N LYS A 60 8.33 -10.69 14.12
CA LYS A 60 9.38 -9.69 14.37
C LYS A 60 8.80 -8.33 14.77
N TYR A 61 7.68 -7.94 14.14
CA TYR A 61 7.04 -6.64 14.36
C TYR A 61 5.57 -6.80 14.78
N PRO A 62 5.29 -7.18 16.04
CA PRO A 62 3.94 -7.51 16.52
C PRO A 62 2.98 -6.31 16.48
N LYS A 63 3.50 -5.08 16.57
CA LYS A 63 2.70 -3.84 16.46
C LYS A 63 1.90 -3.78 15.15
N TYR A 64 2.50 -4.19 14.03
CA TYR A 64 1.84 -4.15 12.72
C TYR A 64 0.78 -5.24 12.51
N ARG A 65 0.85 -6.35 13.27
CA ARG A 65 -0.14 -7.44 13.20
C ARG A 65 -1.53 -6.98 13.64
N LYS A 66 -1.60 -6.17 14.70
CA LYS A 66 -2.86 -5.63 15.22
C LYS A 66 -3.51 -4.67 14.22
N ALA A 67 -2.70 -3.80 13.60
CA ALA A 67 -3.17 -2.84 12.60
C ALA A 67 -3.74 -3.52 11.34
N TYR A 68 -3.12 -4.60 10.87
CA TYR A 68 -3.62 -5.36 9.71
C TYR A 68 -4.99 -5.99 9.96
N LYS A 69 -5.17 -6.66 11.11
CA LYS A 69 -6.46 -7.29 11.48
C LYS A 69 -7.60 -6.27 11.55
N LEU A 70 -7.32 -5.11 12.15
CA LEU A 70 -8.31 -4.04 12.25
C LEU A 70 -8.75 -3.58 10.86
N ASN A 71 -7.79 -3.30 9.96
CA ASN A 71 -8.11 -2.82 8.61
C ASN A 71 -8.97 -3.81 7.81
N ALA A 72 -8.68 -5.12 7.91
CA ALA A 72 -9.47 -6.15 7.22
C ALA A 72 -10.92 -6.23 7.72
N PHE A 73 -11.15 -6.07 9.03
CA PHE A 73 -12.51 -5.99 9.59
C PHE A 73 -13.25 -4.77 9.04
N TRP A 74 -12.59 -3.61 9.02
CA TRP A 74 -13.19 -2.37 8.57
C TRP A 74 -13.52 -2.37 7.07
N ASP A 75 -12.68 -2.98 6.24
CA ASP A 75 -12.94 -3.11 4.80
C ASP A 75 -14.25 -3.85 4.51
N LYS A 76 -14.59 -4.87 5.30
CA LYS A 76 -15.89 -5.56 5.21
C LYS A 76 -17.04 -4.67 5.67
N THR A 77 -16.84 -3.90 6.74
CA THR A 77 -17.89 -2.99 7.25
C THR A 77 -18.14 -1.79 6.33
N LYS A 78 -17.22 -1.42 5.41
CA LYS A 78 -17.38 -0.25 4.52
C LYS A 78 -18.65 -0.29 3.70
N ILE A 79 -18.95 -1.44 3.10
CA ILE A 79 -20.13 -1.62 2.25
C ILE A 79 -21.39 -1.44 3.09
N ILE A 80 -21.40 -2.06 4.27
CA ILE A 80 -22.52 -2.00 5.21
C ILE A 80 -22.76 -0.56 5.69
N THR A 81 -21.70 0.17 6.08
CA THR A 81 -21.85 1.56 6.56
C THR A 81 -22.37 2.49 5.46
N ILE A 82 -21.87 2.36 4.23
CA ILE A 82 -22.36 3.18 3.10
C ILE A 82 -23.83 2.90 2.84
N LEU A 83 -24.22 1.62 2.86
CA LEU A 83 -25.59 1.20 2.60
C LEU A 83 -26.55 1.70 3.69
N ILE A 84 -26.17 1.60 4.97
CA ILE A 84 -26.95 2.15 6.10
C ILE A 84 -27.11 3.67 5.97
N VAL A 85 -26.03 4.41 5.71
CA VAL A 85 -26.09 5.87 5.57
C VAL A 85 -26.97 6.27 4.38
N SER A 86 -26.92 5.53 3.28
CA SER A 86 -27.78 5.76 2.11
C SER A 86 -29.26 5.58 2.44
N ILE A 87 -29.62 4.49 3.13
CA ILE A 87 -31.00 4.22 3.55
C ILE A 87 -31.51 5.27 4.53
N PHE A 88 -30.70 5.65 5.53
CA PHE A 88 -31.11 6.70 6.48
C PHE A 88 -31.30 8.05 5.80
N SER A 89 -30.43 8.39 4.85
CA SER A 89 -30.55 9.62 4.06
C SER A 89 -31.83 9.65 3.23
N SER A 90 -32.19 8.53 2.56
CA SER A 90 -33.41 8.47 1.76
C SER A 90 -34.69 8.48 2.60
N LEU A 91 -34.73 7.77 3.74
CA LEU A 91 -35.85 7.84 4.68
C LEU A 91 -36.02 9.26 5.23
N TRP A 92 -34.90 9.95 5.47
CA TRP A 92 -34.90 11.34 5.93
C TRP A 92 -35.47 12.31 4.90
N THR A 93 -35.09 12.20 3.62
CA THR A 93 -35.63 13.07 2.57
C THR A 93 -37.12 12.85 2.36
N ILE A 94 -37.60 11.61 2.47
CA ILE A 94 -39.03 11.30 2.44
C ILE A 94 -39.75 11.97 3.61
N LEU A 95 -39.19 11.93 4.81
CA LEU A 95 -39.77 12.60 5.98
C LEU A 95 -39.86 14.12 5.80
N GLN A 96 -38.80 14.74 5.26
CA GLN A 96 -38.81 16.18 4.93
C GLN A 96 -39.91 16.52 3.93
N PHE A 97 -40.07 15.70 2.89
CA PHE A 97 -41.09 15.90 1.88
C PHE A 97 -42.51 15.82 2.48
N LEU A 98 -42.77 14.84 3.36
CA LEU A 98 -44.05 14.73 4.06
C LEU A 98 -44.33 15.91 5.00
N VAL A 99 -43.30 16.40 5.70
CA VAL A 99 -43.40 17.61 6.53
C VAL A 99 -43.67 18.84 5.67
N ALA A 100 -43.00 18.97 4.52
CA ALA A 100 -43.19 20.05 3.55
C ALA A 100 -44.62 20.09 2.96
N LEU A 101 -45.22 18.92 2.71
CA LEU A 101 -46.62 18.84 2.25
C LEU A 101 -47.61 19.30 3.33
N LYS A 102 -47.37 18.97 4.60
CA LYS A 102 -48.20 19.47 5.72
C LYS A 102 -47.98 20.95 6.03
N LEU A 103 -46.81 21.48 5.68
CA LEU A 103 -46.40 22.87 5.90
C LEU A 103 -47.16 23.89 5.07
N LEU A 104 -47.64 23.50 3.88
CA LEU A 104 -48.39 24.38 2.98
C LEU A 104 -49.72 24.89 3.55
N ASP A 105 -50.18 24.34 4.68
CA ASP A 105 -51.50 24.60 5.26
C ASP A 105 -51.50 25.40 6.60
N THR A 106 -50.34 25.78 7.20
CA THR A 106 -50.35 26.30 8.59
C THR A 106 -49.33 27.41 8.94
N ASP A 107 -49.81 28.53 9.52
CA ASP A 107 -49.07 29.76 9.91
C ASP A 107 -48.36 29.73 11.29
N ASN A 108 -47.78 28.59 11.72
CA ASN A 108 -47.40 28.42 13.14
C ASN A 108 -45.89 28.46 13.49
N ILE A 109 -45.56 29.14 14.60
CA ILE A 109 -44.22 29.26 15.24
C ILE A 109 -43.57 27.90 15.57
N PHE A 110 -44.37 26.86 15.79
CA PHE A 110 -43.92 25.48 15.97
C PHE A 110 -43.01 25.00 14.81
N PHE A 111 -43.16 25.60 13.62
CA PHE A 111 -42.33 25.30 12.46
C PHE A 111 -40.91 25.81 12.53
N GLY A 112 -40.67 26.95 13.17
CA GLY A 112 -39.30 27.46 13.35
C GLY A 112 -38.46 26.47 14.16
N VAL A 113 -39.05 25.89 15.20
CA VAL A 113 -38.38 24.89 16.03
C VAL A 113 -38.17 23.58 15.25
N LEU A 114 -39.18 23.12 14.51
CA LEU A 114 -39.07 21.88 13.72
C LEU A 114 -38.00 22.01 12.63
N THR A 115 -37.96 23.11 11.89
CA THR A 115 -36.94 23.36 10.85
C THR A 115 -35.53 23.43 11.43
N VAL A 116 -35.34 24.11 12.56
CA VAL A 116 -34.03 24.17 13.24
C VAL A 116 -33.55 22.77 13.64
N VAL A 117 -34.42 21.94 14.23
CA VAL A 117 -34.09 20.55 14.60
C VAL A 117 -33.75 19.71 13.36
N LEU A 118 -34.51 19.87 12.27
CA LEU A 118 -34.27 19.17 11.01
C LEU A 118 -32.92 19.57 10.37
N THR A 119 -32.56 20.86 10.36
CA THR A 119 -31.25 21.33 9.89
C THR A 119 -30.09 20.84 10.75
N ALA A 120 -30.26 20.76 12.07
CA ALA A 120 -29.23 20.22 12.97
C ALA A 120 -28.95 18.74 12.68
N LEU A 121 -29.99 17.96 12.40
CA LEU A 121 -29.85 16.54 12.03
C LEU A 121 -29.18 16.35 10.65
N ILE A 122 -29.41 17.25 9.70
CA ILE A 122 -28.69 17.28 8.42
C ILE A 122 -27.20 17.60 8.63
N ALA A 123 -26.88 18.59 9.45
CA ALA A 123 -25.48 18.92 9.75
C ALA A 123 -24.74 17.72 10.36
N ILE A 124 -25.36 17.00 11.30
CA ILE A 124 -24.80 15.79 11.92
C ILE A 124 -24.60 14.67 10.88
N SER A 125 -25.58 14.48 9.98
CA SER A 125 -25.51 13.43 8.95
C SER A 125 -24.46 13.69 7.88
N ILE A 126 -24.03 14.95 7.68
CA ILE A 126 -22.92 15.33 6.79
C ILE A 126 -21.56 15.28 7.51
N ILE A 127 -21.49 15.66 8.79
CA ILE A 127 -20.25 15.64 9.58
C ILE A 127 -19.77 14.20 9.80
N PHE A 128 -20.69 13.25 10.03
CA PHE A 128 -20.34 11.83 10.23
C PHE A 128 -19.59 11.17 9.04
N PRO A 129 -20.05 11.27 7.77
CA PRO A 129 -19.31 10.71 6.64
C PRO A 129 -18.00 11.46 6.36
N LEU A 130 -17.93 12.76 6.61
CA LEU A 130 -16.69 13.54 6.48
C LEU A 130 -15.62 13.07 7.49
N THR A 131 -15.99 12.94 8.76
CA THR A 131 -15.09 12.40 9.80
C THR A 131 -14.68 10.96 9.48
N ALA A 132 -15.59 10.13 8.99
CA ALA A 132 -15.27 8.79 8.52
C ALA A 132 -14.28 8.78 7.34
N LEU A 133 -14.39 9.73 6.39
CA LEU A 133 -13.46 9.89 5.27
C LEU A 133 -12.05 10.29 5.73
N ILE A 134 -11.93 11.22 6.68
CA ILE A 134 -10.62 11.62 7.24
C ILE A 134 -9.96 10.43 7.94
N LEU A 135 -10.72 9.69 8.75
CA LEU A 135 -10.23 8.47 9.40
C LEU A 135 -9.80 7.40 8.37
N ARG A 136 -10.52 7.27 7.24
CA ARG A 136 -10.12 6.38 6.13
C ARG A 136 -8.78 6.80 5.53
N GLY A 137 -8.55 8.09 5.31
CA GLY A 137 -7.28 8.61 4.79
C GLY A 137 -6.11 8.24 5.70
N LYS A 138 -6.23 8.53 7.00
CA LYS A 138 -5.22 8.19 8.01
C LYS A 138 -4.93 6.68 8.06
N ARG A 139 -5.95 5.83 7.90
CA ARG A 139 -5.80 4.37 7.88
C ARG A 139 -5.11 3.86 6.61
N ARG A 140 -5.48 4.35 5.43
CA ARG A 140 -4.81 4.00 4.17
C ARG A 140 -3.33 4.34 4.23
N TYR A 141 -3.00 5.50 4.79
CA TYR A 141 -1.62 5.91 5.01
C TYR A 141 -0.86 4.93 5.92
N ARG A 142 -1.44 4.53 7.06
CA ARG A 142 -0.86 3.49 7.94
C ARG A 142 -0.68 2.14 7.26
N ALA A 143 -1.63 1.72 6.42
CA ALA A 143 -1.51 0.47 5.67
C ALA A 143 -0.32 0.51 4.69
N MET A 144 -0.17 1.62 3.95
CA MET A 144 0.97 1.84 3.06
C MET A 144 2.31 1.83 3.79
N LEU A 145 2.38 2.43 4.99
CA LEU A 145 3.57 2.37 5.85
C LEU A 145 3.96 0.94 6.24
N ILE A 146 2.99 0.13 6.67
CA ILE A 146 3.20 -1.27 7.03
C ILE A 146 3.73 -2.06 5.83
N GLU A 147 3.13 -1.82 4.67
CA GLU A 147 3.54 -2.44 3.42
C GLU A 147 4.96 -2.03 3.03
N LYS A 148 5.32 -0.75 3.19
CA LYS A 148 6.69 -0.27 2.97
C LYS A 148 7.71 -0.96 3.87
N LYS A 149 7.43 -1.06 5.18
CA LYS A 149 8.30 -1.81 6.11
C LYS A 149 8.38 -3.30 5.78
N TYR A 150 7.29 -3.91 5.34
CA TYR A 150 7.30 -5.31 4.89
C TYR A 150 8.19 -5.51 3.66
N TRP A 151 8.12 -4.60 2.68
CA TRP A 151 8.98 -4.66 1.50
C TRP A 151 10.45 -4.45 1.83
N GLN A 152 10.77 -3.52 2.75
CA GLN A 152 12.15 -3.39 3.25
C GLN A 152 12.65 -4.66 3.93
N PHE A 153 11.81 -5.30 4.74
CA PHE A 153 12.15 -6.59 5.36
C PHE A 153 12.44 -7.66 4.29
N ILE A 154 11.67 -7.70 3.20
CA ILE A 154 11.88 -8.64 2.09
C ILE A 154 13.19 -8.36 1.35
N THR A 155 13.44 -7.10 0.97
CA THR A 155 14.58 -6.75 0.10
C THR A 155 15.90 -6.68 0.86
N VAL A 156 15.90 -6.06 2.05
CA VAL A 156 17.13 -5.83 2.83
C VAL A 156 17.48 -7.02 3.70
N GLU A 157 16.51 -7.59 4.43
CA GLU A 157 16.83 -8.67 5.39
C GLU A 157 16.76 -10.06 4.77
N LYS A 158 15.95 -10.24 3.72
CA LYS A 158 15.72 -11.55 3.09
C LYS A 158 16.29 -11.68 1.69
N ASN A 159 16.91 -10.61 1.16
CA ASN A 159 17.58 -10.58 -0.15
C ASN A 159 16.70 -11.07 -1.32
N PHE A 160 15.38 -10.89 -1.21
CA PHE A 160 14.48 -11.14 -2.33
C PHE A 160 14.45 -9.91 -3.23
N GLU A 161 14.50 -10.13 -4.55
CA GLU A 161 14.19 -9.08 -5.50
C GLU A 161 12.68 -8.94 -5.63
N TYR A 162 12.19 -7.71 -5.54
CA TYR A 162 10.78 -7.38 -5.73
C TYR A 162 10.65 -6.26 -6.75
N THR A 163 10.10 -6.60 -7.92
CA THR A 163 9.58 -5.62 -8.86
C THR A 163 8.15 -5.28 -8.45
N VAL A 164 7.96 -4.06 -7.94
CA VAL A 164 6.62 -3.58 -7.59
C VAL A 164 5.83 -3.42 -8.90
N MET A 165 5.00 -4.42 -9.20
CA MET A 165 4.02 -4.34 -10.29
C MET A 165 2.89 -3.43 -9.81
N PHE A 166 3.09 -2.11 -9.90
CA PHE A 166 1.96 -1.18 -9.82
C PHE A 166 1.18 -1.32 -11.13
N ASP A 167 0.03 -1.98 -11.06
CA ASP A 167 -0.93 -1.96 -12.16
C ASP A 167 -1.20 -0.49 -12.51
N GLY A 168 -1.17 -0.13 -13.80
CA GLY A 168 -1.03 1.26 -14.27
C GLY A 168 -2.10 2.25 -13.77
N LYS A 169 -3.17 1.72 -13.16
CA LYS A 169 -4.25 2.46 -12.50
C LYS A 169 -3.82 3.13 -11.17
N ASP A 170 -2.70 2.73 -10.56
CA ASP A 170 -2.28 3.17 -9.22
C ASP A 170 -1.03 4.09 -9.19
N LYS A 171 -0.79 4.89 -10.24
CA LYS A 171 0.29 5.89 -10.29
C LYS A 171 0.34 6.82 -9.05
N LYS A 172 -0.83 7.19 -8.50
CA LYS A 172 -0.91 7.99 -7.26
C LYS A 172 -0.44 7.23 -6.03
N ALA A 173 -0.76 5.94 -5.92
CA ALA A 173 -0.31 5.10 -4.80
C ALA A 173 1.22 4.92 -4.83
N ARG A 174 1.82 4.76 -6.03
CA ARG A 174 3.27 4.70 -6.21
C ARG A 174 3.98 5.97 -5.72
N MET A 175 3.51 7.15 -6.14
CA MET A 175 4.10 8.43 -5.71
C MET A 175 4.03 8.63 -4.19
N VAL A 176 2.92 8.22 -3.57
CA VAL A 176 2.78 8.29 -2.10
C VAL A 176 3.71 7.29 -1.43
N PHE A 177 3.81 6.06 -1.94
CA PHE A 177 4.69 5.02 -1.41
C PHE A 177 6.17 5.41 -1.45
N GLU A 178 6.63 6.00 -2.56
CA GLU A 178 8.00 6.47 -2.72
C GLU A 178 8.31 7.63 -1.75
N LYS A 179 7.38 8.57 -1.54
CA LYS A 179 7.54 9.74 -0.67
C LYS A 179 7.39 9.51 0.84
N ILE A 180 6.96 8.33 1.28
CA ILE A 180 6.79 8.05 2.72
C ILE A 180 8.16 7.84 3.39
N ASP A 181 8.68 8.82 4.10
CA ASP A 181 9.88 8.60 4.94
C ASP A 181 9.56 7.63 6.09
N LEU A 182 10.51 6.74 6.38
CA LEU A 182 10.34 5.63 7.32
C LEU A 182 10.69 5.98 8.76
N ASP A 183 11.06 7.23 9.02
CA ASP A 183 11.54 7.75 10.30
C ASP A 183 10.42 8.07 11.31
N TYR A 184 9.28 7.39 11.20
CA TYR A 184 8.26 7.42 12.24
C TYR A 184 8.51 6.28 13.23
N GLU A 185 9.40 6.50 14.19
CA GLU A 185 9.57 5.62 15.35
C GLU A 185 8.37 5.66 16.32
N ASP A 186 7.46 6.63 16.15
CA ASP A 186 6.29 6.82 17.02
C ASP A 186 4.94 6.45 16.36
N LEU A 187 4.72 5.15 16.13
CA LEU A 187 3.42 4.57 15.72
C LEU A 187 2.91 3.48 16.67
#